data_AF-A0A363U604-F1
#
_entry.id   AF-A0A363U604-F1
#
_cell.length_a   1.000
_cell.length_b   1.000
_cell.length_c   1.000
_cell.angle_alpha   90.00
_cell.angle_beta   90.00
_cell.angle_gamma   90.00
#
_symmetry.space_group_name_H-M   'P 1'
#
loop_
_entity.id
_entity.type
_entity.pdbx_description
1 polymer ?
#
loop_
_entity_poly.entity_id
_entity_poly.type
_entity_poly.pdbx_seq_one_letter_code
_entity_poly.pdbx_strand_id
1 'polypeptide(L)'
;MDRRHKSIGFGFIFAGILICISTLSWNITVASAQDPVPTPTIYDPLAQPELPPDPTDHEMGRYLFWRHCMPCHGDAGQGLTEDFRALWGDHQNCWERGCHAGKSIEDSFPVPTIVPAVVREDQLIRFHSQEDLVEFLKATHPPQDPGFLEDEEYQLIAAFVFTMNHRPLDEVIAAPTLDAAPTSTPIHDPQMPGDNRSPVIWLVSGLVLLLGIFAWMVQKRKH
;
A
#
# COMPACT_ATOMS: atom_id res chain seq x y z
N MET A 1 -72.41 -35.25 -15.55
CA MET A 1 -72.66 -33.80 -15.42
C MET A 1 -71.86 -33.32 -14.21
N ASP A 2 -71.06 -32.28 -14.20
CA ASP A 2 -70.50 -31.36 -15.18
C ASP A 2 -69.37 -30.66 -14.37
N ARG A 3 -68.11 -30.73 -14.84
CA ARG A 3 -66.96 -30.18 -14.09
C ARG A 3 -65.92 -29.64 -15.04
N ARG A 4 -66.37 -28.83 -16.00
CA ARG A 4 -65.50 -27.96 -16.80
C ARG A 4 -65.88 -26.52 -16.52
N HIS A 5 -64.91 -25.62 -16.62
CA HIS A 5 -65.05 -24.16 -16.47
C HIS A 5 -65.05 -23.63 -15.04
N LYS A 6 -63.88 -23.59 -14.38
CA LYS A 6 -63.60 -22.53 -13.38
C LYS A 6 -62.14 -22.18 -13.14
N SER A 7 -61.17 -22.94 -13.67
CA SER A 7 -59.75 -22.71 -13.31
C SER A 7 -58.92 -21.90 -14.31
N ILE A 8 -59.50 -21.39 -15.40
CA ILE A 8 -58.74 -20.70 -16.47
C ILE A 8 -58.58 -19.19 -16.20
N GLY A 9 -59.35 -18.61 -15.27
CA GLY A 9 -59.33 -17.16 -15.01
C GLY A 9 -58.23 -16.66 -14.06
N PHE A 10 -57.56 -17.52 -13.30
CA PHE A 10 -56.64 -17.09 -12.24
C PHE A 10 -55.16 -17.04 -12.66
N GLY A 11 -54.79 -17.73 -13.75
CA GLY A 11 -53.40 -17.81 -14.22
C GLY A 11 -52.92 -16.57 -14.97
N PHE A 12 -53.82 -15.82 -15.62
CA PHE A 12 -53.45 -14.65 -16.43
C PHE A 12 -53.20 -13.38 -15.61
N ILE A 13 -53.76 -13.27 -14.41
CA ILE A 13 -53.59 -12.10 -13.53
C ILE A 13 -52.23 -12.15 -12.81
N PHE A 14 -51.76 -13.35 -12.43
CA PHE A 14 -50.47 -13.51 -11.76
C PHE A 14 -49.25 -13.34 -12.70
N ALA A 15 -49.38 -13.73 -13.98
CA ALA A 15 -48.32 -13.53 -14.97
C ALA A 15 -48.13 -12.05 -15.35
N GLY A 16 -49.21 -11.25 -15.35
CA GLY A 16 -49.14 -9.81 -15.66
C GLY A 16 -48.48 -8.97 -14.55
N ILE A 17 -48.70 -9.32 -13.28
CA ILE A 17 -48.16 -8.56 -12.13
C ILE A 17 -46.64 -8.80 -11.97
N LEU A 18 -46.16 -10.02 -12.25
CA LEU A 18 -44.73 -10.35 -12.20
C LEU A 18 -43.91 -9.64 -13.30
N ILE A 19 -44.50 -9.40 -14.48
CA ILE A 19 -43.83 -8.69 -15.57
C ILE A 19 -43.74 -7.18 -15.25
N CYS A 20 -44.76 -6.57 -14.65
CA CYS A 20 -44.72 -5.15 -14.28
C CYS A 20 -43.71 -4.83 -13.17
N ILE A 21 -43.43 -5.76 -12.24
CA ILE A 21 -42.41 -5.56 -11.19
C ILE A 21 -40.99 -5.66 -11.78
N SER A 22 -40.79 -6.46 -12.83
CA SER A 22 -39.48 -6.61 -13.50
C SER A 22 -39.04 -5.41 -14.34
N THR A 23 -39.97 -4.54 -14.75
CA THR A 23 -39.66 -3.34 -15.55
C THR A 23 -39.41 -2.08 -14.72
N LEU A 24 -39.68 -2.10 -13.41
CA LEU A 24 -39.44 -0.94 -12.53
C LEU A 24 -38.01 -0.88 -11.96
N SER A 25 -37.20 -1.93 -12.13
CA SER A 25 -35.88 -2.05 -11.48
C SER A 25 -34.70 -1.55 -12.31
N TRP A 26 -34.91 -0.94 -13.49
CA TRP A 26 -33.83 -0.65 -14.44
C TRP A 26 -33.44 0.82 -14.64
N ASN A 27 -33.89 1.74 -13.78
CA ASN A 27 -33.45 3.13 -13.88
C ASN A 27 -33.01 3.73 -12.54
N ILE A 28 -32.13 3.03 -11.82
CA ILE A 28 -31.24 3.71 -10.88
C ILE A 28 -29.88 3.79 -11.56
N THR A 29 -29.74 4.78 -12.45
CA THR A 29 -28.39 5.24 -12.81
C THR A 29 -27.91 6.01 -11.59
N VAL A 30 -27.14 5.36 -10.72
CA VAL A 30 -26.33 6.06 -9.74
C VAL A 30 -25.35 6.89 -10.57
N ALA A 31 -25.55 8.20 -10.59
CA ALA A 31 -24.56 9.12 -11.14
C ALA A 31 -23.31 8.98 -10.26
N SER A 32 -22.35 8.19 -10.75
CA SER A 32 -21.01 8.18 -10.20
C SER A 32 -20.45 9.59 -10.39
N ALA A 33 -20.25 10.32 -9.29
CA ALA A 33 -19.34 11.45 -9.35
C ALA A 33 -18.02 10.90 -9.87
N GLN A 34 -17.57 11.39 -11.03
CA GLN A 34 -16.21 11.12 -11.47
C GLN A 34 -15.32 11.92 -10.55
N ASP A 35 -14.52 11.22 -9.75
CA ASP A 35 -13.44 11.84 -9.01
C ASP A 35 -12.61 12.68 -9.99
N PRO A 36 -12.20 13.90 -9.59
CA PRO A 36 -11.41 14.75 -10.47
C PRO A 36 -10.19 13.97 -10.94
N VAL A 37 -10.04 13.85 -12.27
CA VAL A 37 -8.86 13.23 -12.86
C VAL A 37 -7.66 14.07 -12.43
N PRO A 38 -6.70 13.52 -11.69
CA PRO A 38 -5.54 14.28 -11.27
C PRO A 38 -4.81 14.77 -12.52
N THR A 39 -4.54 16.08 -12.58
CA THR A 39 -3.67 16.67 -13.59
C THR A 39 -2.35 15.92 -13.57
N PRO A 40 -1.79 15.47 -14.72
CA PRO A 40 -0.50 14.82 -14.75
C PRO A 40 0.55 15.79 -14.22
N THR A 41 0.95 15.61 -12.97
CA THR A 41 2.06 16.31 -12.34
C THR A 41 3.34 15.79 -13.00
N ILE A 42 4.11 16.69 -13.61
CA ILE A 42 5.48 16.36 -14.01
C ILE A 42 6.21 15.96 -12.71
N TYR A 43 6.76 14.75 -12.69
CA TYR A 43 7.55 14.29 -11.55
C TYR A 43 8.80 15.14 -11.42
N ASP A 44 8.87 15.92 -10.34
CA ASP A 44 10.06 16.64 -9.92
C ASP A 44 10.55 16.03 -8.61
N PRO A 45 11.65 15.25 -8.62
CA PRO A 45 12.19 14.63 -7.40
C PRO A 45 12.74 15.65 -6.41
N LEU A 46 13.13 16.86 -6.86
CA LEU A 46 13.65 17.92 -5.99
C LEU A 46 12.53 18.74 -5.34
N ALA A 47 11.29 18.61 -5.85
CA ALA A 47 10.13 19.22 -5.21
C ALA A 47 9.84 18.55 -3.86
N GLN A 48 9.56 19.35 -2.85
CA GLN A 48 9.17 18.85 -1.54
C GLN A 48 7.89 18.00 -1.64
N PRO A 49 7.88 16.78 -1.08
CA PRO A 49 6.67 16.00 -0.86
C PRO A 49 5.59 16.82 -0.15
N GLU A 50 4.39 16.87 -0.73
CA GLU A 50 3.22 17.38 -0.01
C GLU A 50 2.95 16.48 1.21
N LEU A 51 2.73 17.13 2.35
CA LEU A 51 2.32 16.50 3.61
C LEU A 51 0.93 17.02 4.00
N PRO A 52 -0.05 16.13 4.23
CA PRO A 52 -1.34 16.53 4.76
C PRO A 52 -1.21 17.01 6.24
N PRO A 53 -2.23 17.66 6.81
CA PRO A 53 -2.20 18.14 8.19
C PRO A 53 -1.99 17.05 9.25
N ASP A 54 -2.39 15.81 8.95
CA ASP A 54 -2.22 14.62 9.78
C ASP A 54 -1.60 13.51 8.93
N PRO A 55 -0.27 13.56 8.72
CA PRO A 55 0.42 12.61 7.84
C PRO A 55 0.54 11.25 8.49
N THR A 56 0.39 10.21 7.69
CA THR A 56 0.74 8.84 8.08
C THR A 56 2.25 8.72 8.32
N ASP A 57 2.67 7.71 9.08
CA ASP A 57 4.08 7.40 9.31
C ASP A 57 4.88 7.25 8.00
N HIS A 58 4.27 6.61 6.99
CA HIS A 58 4.90 6.45 5.68
C HIS A 58 5.06 7.78 4.95
N GLU A 59 4.08 8.68 5.02
CA GLU A 59 4.17 10.02 4.41
C GLU A 59 5.23 10.87 5.11
N MET A 60 5.28 10.84 6.44
CA MET A 60 6.31 11.55 7.20
C MET A 60 7.70 10.96 6.94
N GLY A 61 7.85 9.63 6.94
CA GLY A 61 9.11 8.95 6.61
C GLY A 61 9.61 9.29 5.20
N ARG A 62 8.71 9.38 4.21
CA ARG A 62 9.03 9.85 2.85
C ARG A 62 9.55 11.30 2.86
N TYR A 63 8.90 12.19 3.61
CA TYR A 63 9.35 13.58 3.73
C TYR A 63 10.71 13.69 4.41
N LEU A 64 10.93 12.97 5.51
CA LEU A 64 12.20 12.94 6.22
C LEU A 64 13.32 12.37 5.35
N PHE A 65 13.06 11.29 4.61
CA PHE A 65 14.00 10.75 3.63
C PHE A 65 14.33 11.78 2.54
N TRP A 66 13.32 12.43 1.95
CA TRP A 66 13.51 13.51 0.96
C TRP A 66 14.39 14.64 1.52
N ARG A 67 14.16 15.03 2.77
CA ARG A 67 14.83 16.17 3.41
C ARG A 67 16.29 15.85 3.78
N HIS A 68 16.55 14.66 4.31
CA HIS A 68 17.81 14.35 5.01
C HIS A 68 18.67 13.29 4.29
N CYS A 69 18.07 12.46 3.45
CA CYS A 69 18.75 11.30 2.86
C CYS A 69 18.89 11.42 1.35
N MET A 70 17.82 11.81 0.66
CA MET A 70 17.72 11.91 -0.80
C MET A 70 18.80 12.77 -1.47
N PRO A 71 19.25 13.91 -0.89
CA PRO A 71 20.33 14.69 -1.50
C PRO A 71 21.61 13.89 -1.75
N CYS A 72 21.84 12.84 -0.95
CA CYS A 72 22.98 11.94 -1.09
C CYS A 72 22.57 10.58 -1.68
N HIS A 73 21.44 10.02 -1.27
CA HIS A 73 21.04 8.64 -1.62
C HIS A 73 20.12 8.54 -2.83
N GLY A 74 19.75 9.65 -3.47
CA GLY A 74 18.84 9.66 -4.60
C GLY A 74 17.37 9.58 -4.19
N ASP A 75 16.49 10.01 -5.09
CA ASP A 75 15.02 10.04 -4.93
C ASP A 75 14.39 8.65 -4.84
N ALA A 76 14.95 7.68 -5.55
CA ALA A 76 14.56 6.27 -5.49
C ALA A 76 15.49 5.44 -4.61
N GLY A 77 16.41 6.07 -3.86
CA GLY A 77 17.41 5.37 -3.06
C GLY A 77 18.51 4.67 -3.89
N GLN A 78 18.66 5.03 -5.17
CA GLN A 78 19.62 4.47 -6.12
C GLN A 78 21.08 4.90 -5.88
N GLY A 79 21.32 5.77 -4.90
CA GLY A 79 22.60 6.41 -4.63
C GLY A 79 22.83 7.65 -5.49
N LEU A 80 24.00 8.27 -5.31
CA LEU A 80 24.36 9.52 -5.98
C LEU A 80 24.82 9.27 -7.43
N THR A 81 23.90 8.78 -8.25
CA THR A 81 24.13 8.51 -9.69
C THR A 81 24.40 9.78 -10.48
N GLU A 82 25.01 9.67 -11.65
CA GLU A 82 25.23 10.82 -12.55
C GLU A 82 23.91 11.46 -12.99
N ASP A 83 22.92 10.65 -13.36
CA ASP A 83 21.60 11.13 -13.78
C ASP A 83 20.90 11.91 -12.66
N PHE A 84 20.96 11.41 -11.43
CA PHE A 84 20.38 12.12 -10.29
C PHE A 84 21.16 13.41 -9.96
N ARG A 85 22.49 13.39 -10.03
CA ARG A 85 23.32 14.58 -9.82
C ARG A 85 23.03 15.68 -10.85
N ALA A 86 22.78 15.32 -12.11
CA ALA A 86 22.49 16.28 -13.17
C ALA A 86 21.28 17.17 -12.87
N LEU A 87 20.33 16.70 -12.04
CA LEU A 87 19.16 17.47 -11.60
C LEU A 87 19.52 18.69 -10.75
N TRP A 88 20.68 18.67 -10.08
CA TRP A 88 21.16 19.75 -9.21
C TRP A 88 21.87 20.88 -9.98
N GLY A 89 21.97 20.76 -11.31
CA GLY A 89 22.59 21.78 -12.17
C GLY A 89 24.03 22.08 -11.78
N ASP A 90 24.33 23.35 -11.49
CA ASP A 90 25.68 23.79 -11.12
C ASP A 90 26.16 23.22 -9.78
N HIS A 91 25.26 22.65 -8.97
CA HIS A 91 25.56 22.01 -7.68
C HIS A 91 25.76 20.50 -7.77
N GLN A 92 25.74 19.90 -8.97
CA GLN A 92 25.82 18.45 -9.18
C GLN A 92 27.06 17.77 -8.59
N ASN A 93 28.17 18.50 -8.40
CA ASN A 93 29.39 17.98 -7.77
C ASN A 93 29.53 18.57 -6.37
N CYS A 94 28.72 18.09 -5.43
CA CYS A 94 28.61 18.62 -4.06
C CYS A 94 29.99 18.81 -3.40
N TRP A 95 30.93 17.91 -3.65
CA TRP A 95 32.30 17.88 -3.12
C TRP A 95 33.29 18.87 -3.77
N GLU A 96 32.96 19.56 -4.85
CA GLU A 96 33.95 20.37 -5.58
C GLU A 96 34.07 21.80 -5.07
N ARG A 97 33.03 22.36 -4.43
CA ARG A 97 32.99 23.77 -4.01
C ARG A 97 32.15 23.97 -2.73
N GLY A 98 32.37 25.08 -2.04
CA GLY A 98 31.59 25.44 -0.84
C GLY A 98 31.92 24.61 0.39
N CYS A 99 30.92 24.36 1.24
CA CYS A 99 31.09 23.71 2.55
C CYS A 99 31.46 22.22 2.45
N HIS A 100 31.27 21.54 1.31
CA HIS A 100 31.62 20.11 1.19
C HIS A 100 32.96 19.84 0.49
N ALA A 101 33.68 20.90 0.08
CA ALA A 101 34.97 20.78 -0.60
C ALA A 101 36.16 20.46 0.33
N GLY A 102 35.88 20.09 1.58
CA GLY A 102 36.91 19.80 2.59
C GLY A 102 37.77 21.00 2.98
N LYS A 103 37.37 22.23 2.61
CA LYS A 103 38.01 23.46 3.09
C LYS A 103 37.42 23.82 4.45
N SER A 104 38.28 24.11 5.42
CA SER A 104 37.92 24.43 6.81
C SER A 104 37.17 25.77 6.93
N ILE A 105 35.92 25.77 6.51
CA ILE A 105 34.95 26.81 6.85
C ILE A 105 34.15 26.25 8.03
N GLU A 106 33.72 27.07 8.99
CA GLU A 106 32.74 26.63 9.99
C GLU A 106 31.58 25.92 9.28
N ASP A 107 31.15 24.79 9.84
CA ASP A 107 30.09 23.90 9.31
C ASP A 107 30.41 23.16 7.99
N SER A 108 31.69 23.09 7.58
CA SER A 108 32.12 22.24 6.46
C SER A 108 32.22 20.76 6.86
N PHE A 109 31.73 19.85 6.00
CA PHE A 109 31.96 18.40 6.15
C PHE A 109 32.21 17.76 4.78
N PRO A 110 33.18 16.84 4.65
CA PRO A 110 33.47 16.19 3.39
C PRO A 110 32.34 15.23 3.00
N VAL A 111 31.85 15.35 1.76
CA VAL A 111 30.90 14.39 1.18
C VAL A 111 31.68 13.43 0.27
N PRO A 112 31.45 12.11 0.35
CA PRO A 112 32.11 11.17 -0.54
C PRO A 112 31.62 11.35 -1.98
N THR A 113 32.52 11.15 -2.94
CA THR A 113 32.18 11.19 -4.38
C THR A 113 31.34 9.99 -4.84
N ILE A 114 31.23 8.97 -4.00
CA ILE A 114 30.41 7.79 -4.20
C ILE A 114 29.54 7.62 -2.95
N VAL A 115 28.23 7.85 -3.11
CA VAL A 115 27.24 7.53 -2.08
C VAL A 115 26.50 6.27 -2.52
N PRO A 116 26.43 5.23 -1.67
CA PRO A 116 25.79 3.98 -2.03
C PRO A 116 24.28 4.10 -2.18
N ALA A 117 23.71 3.21 -2.99
CA ALA A 117 22.29 2.96 -3.02
C ALA A 117 21.82 2.40 -1.67
N VAL A 118 20.66 2.87 -1.21
CA VAL A 118 19.92 2.31 -0.06
C VAL A 118 18.76 1.41 -0.50
N VAL A 119 18.38 1.49 -1.78
CA VAL A 119 17.43 0.59 -2.44
C VAL A 119 18.18 -0.19 -3.51
N ARG A 120 18.69 -1.36 -3.10
CA ARG A 120 19.33 -2.35 -3.99
C ARG A 120 19.34 -3.68 -3.27
N GLU A 121 19.33 -4.76 -4.05
CA GLU A 121 19.47 -6.12 -3.53
C GLU A 121 20.66 -6.21 -2.55
N ASP A 122 20.40 -6.85 -1.41
CA ASP A 122 21.33 -7.09 -0.31
C ASP A 122 21.87 -5.87 0.47
N GLN A 123 21.52 -4.61 0.16
CA GLN A 123 22.07 -3.46 0.92
C GLN A 123 21.63 -3.42 2.38
N LEU A 124 20.38 -3.81 2.65
CA LEU A 124 19.86 -3.90 4.00
C LEU A 124 20.06 -5.28 4.65
N ILE A 125 20.76 -6.22 4.01
CA ILE A 125 20.93 -7.58 4.58
C ILE A 125 21.74 -7.57 5.88
N ARG A 126 22.58 -6.55 6.06
CA ARG A 126 23.39 -6.37 7.28
C ARG A 126 22.59 -5.90 8.49
N PHE A 127 21.37 -5.42 8.28
CA PHE A 127 20.46 -4.99 9.33
C PHE A 127 19.42 -6.08 9.53
N HIS A 128 19.40 -6.69 10.71
CA HIS A 128 18.49 -7.79 11.01
C HIS A 128 17.08 -7.28 11.30
N SER A 129 16.96 -6.08 11.85
CA SER A 129 15.72 -5.43 12.27
C SER A 129 15.66 -3.96 11.83
N GLN A 130 14.49 -3.33 11.98
CA GLN A 130 14.36 -1.88 11.81
C GLN A 130 15.17 -1.14 12.89
N GLU A 131 15.20 -1.66 14.11
CA GLU A 131 15.95 -1.08 15.23
C GLU A 131 17.45 -1.04 14.95
N ASP A 132 18.01 -2.10 14.35
CA ASP A 132 19.43 -2.13 13.94
C ASP A 132 19.77 -0.99 12.97
N LEU A 133 18.83 -0.67 12.07
CA LEU A 133 18.99 0.44 11.14
C LEU A 133 18.87 1.78 11.87
N VAL A 134 17.95 1.91 12.82
CA VAL A 134 17.77 3.13 13.63
C VAL A 134 19.02 3.43 14.44
N GLU A 135 19.58 2.45 15.15
CA GLU A 135 20.83 2.60 15.90
C GLU A 135 21.98 3.04 14.98
N PHE A 136 22.09 2.43 13.80
CA PHE A 136 23.11 2.80 12.82
C PHE A 136 22.92 4.23 12.30
N LEU A 137 21.68 4.63 11.97
CA LEU A 137 21.38 5.98 11.49
C LEU A 137 21.68 7.02 12.56
N LYS A 138 21.23 6.83 13.81
CA LYS A 138 21.55 7.71 14.94
C LYS A 138 23.06 7.92 15.12
N ALA A 139 23.85 6.87 14.92
CA ALA A 139 25.30 6.94 15.12
C ALA A 139 26.07 7.57 13.94
N THR A 140 25.48 7.67 12.75
CA THR A 140 26.23 8.00 11.52
C THR A 140 25.59 9.03 10.61
N HIS A 141 24.31 9.33 10.81
CA HIS A 141 23.52 10.20 9.95
C HIS A 141 22.83 11.31 10.76
N PRO A 142 22.58 12.46 10.13
CA PRO A 142 23.22 12.92 8.90
C PRO A 142 24.74 13.10 9.08
N PRO A 143 25.59 12.89 8.05
CA PRO A 143 27.05 12.86 8.21
C PRO A 143 27.67 14.17 8.72
N GLN A 144 26.95 15.29 8.58
CA GLN A 144 27.35 16.59 9.13
C GLN A 144 27.15 16.71 10.64
N ASP A 145 26.16 16.00 11.19
CA ASP A 145 25.77 16.07 12.59
C ASP A 145 25.02 14.78 12.99
N PRO A 146 25.75 13.68 13.24
CA PRO A 146 25.13 12.41 13.59
C PRO A 146 24.29 12.50 14.87
N GLY A 147 23.06 12.00 14.82
CA GLY A 147 22.16 12.04 15.98
C GLY A 147 21.35 13.35 16.11
N PHE A 148 21.40 14.23 15.10
CA PHE A 148 20.68 15.51 15.11
C PHE A 148 19.14 15.38 15.12
N LEU A 149 18.58 14.34 14.49
CA LEU A 149 17.14 14.11 14.44
C LEU A 149 16.60 13.50 15.75
N GLU A 150 15.30 13.64 15.99
CA GLU A 150 14.63 13.00 17.12
C GLU A 150 14.52 11.47 16.90
N ASP A 151 14.36 10.72 18.00
CA ASP A 151 14.32 9.25 17.96
C ASP A 151 13.18 8.73 17.07
N GLU A 152 12.00 9.35 17.15
CA GLU A 152 10.86 9.01 16.31
C GLU A 152 11.13 9.28 14.82
N GLU A 153 11.88 10.32 14.48
CA GLU A 153 12.22 10.63 13.07
C GLU A 153 13.12 9.55 12.48
N TYR A 154 14.07 9.01 13.24
CA TYR A 154 14.87 7.87 12.79
C TYR A 154 14.03 6.61 12.59
N GLN A 155 13.07 6.34 13.48
CA GLN A 155 12.15 5.22 13.33
C GLN A 155 11.34 5.34 12.02
N LEU A 156 10.80 6.53 11.74
CA LEU A 156 10.04 6.79 10.50
C LEU A 156 10.90 6.66 9.24
N ILE A 157 12.13 7.16 9.25
CA ILE A 157 13.08 6.98 8.15
C ILE A 157 13.38 5.50 7.92
N ALA A 158 13.66 4.74 8.99
CA ALA A 158 13.97 3.31 8.89
C ALA A 158 12.78 2.51 8.34
N ALA A 159 11.55 2.79 8.81
CA ALA A 159 10.34 2.17 8.27
C ALA A 159 10.16 2.46 6.78
N PHE A 160 10.38 3.71 6.36
CA PHE A 160 10.27 4.08 4.96
C PHE A 160 11.33 3.38 4.10
N VAL A 161 12.58 3.32 4.55
CA VAL A 161 13.67 2.61 3.85
C VAL A 161 13.41 1.11 3.74
N PHE A 162 12.86 0.48 4.79
CA PHE A 162 12.44 -0.92 4.73
C PHE A 162 11.32 -1.14 3.71
N THR A 163 10.34 -0.23 3.69
CA THR A 163 9.23 -0.26 2.72
C THR A 163 9.74 -0.16 1.29
N MET A 164 10.66 0.77 0.99
CA MET A 164 11.29 0.90 -0.34
C MET A 164 12.03 -0.38 -0.77
N ASN A 165 12.52 -1.17 0.19
CA ASN A 165 13.22 -2.43 -0.04
C ASN A 165 12.30 -3.66 0.08
N HIS A 166 10.99 -3.49 0.18
CA HIS A 166 10.01 -4.58 0.36
C HIS A 166 10.33 -5.49 1.56
N ARG A 167 10.96 -4.92 2.60
CA ARG A 167 11.25 -5.62 3.85
C ARG A 167 10.01 -5.51 4.75
N PRO A 168 9.63 -6.59 5.46
CA PRO A 168 8.60 -6.50 6.47
C PRO A 168 9.05 -5.53 7.56
N LEU A 169 8.14 -4.67 8.01
CA LEU A 169 8.34 -3.88 9.21
C LEU A 169 8.24 -4.80 10.43
N ASP A 170 9.00 -4.50 11.47
CA ASP A 170 8.79 -5.14 12.76
C ASP A 170 7.37 -4.77 13.21
N GLU A 171 6.59 -5.75 13.67
CA GLU A 171 5.24 -5.49 14.15
C GLU A 171 5.35 -4.49 15.28
N VAL A 172 4.90 -3.26 15.03
CA VAL A 172 4.90 -2.19 16.02
C VAL A 172 4.04 -2.71 17.17
N ILE A 173 4.69 -3.16 18.25
CA ILE A 173 4.04 -3.26 19.54
C ILE A 173 3.69 -1.81 19.84
N ALA A 174 2.44 -1.44 19.55
CA ALA A 174 1.90 -0.13 19.87
C ALA A 174 2.30 0.17 21.31
N ALA A 175 3.20 1.15 21.47
CA ALA A 175 3.49 1.66 22.80
C ALA A 175 2.13 2.04 23.40
N PRO A 176 1.77 1.51 24.58
CA PRO A 176 0.49 1.82 25.17
C PRO A 176 0.45 3.33 25.38
N THR A 177 -0.51 3.98 24.74
CA THR A 177 -0.90 5.34 25.09
C THR A 177 -1.17 5.33 26.60
N LEU A 178 -0.28 5.98 27.35
CA LEU A 178 -0.47 6.22 28.77
C LEU A 178 -1.75 7.04 28.93
N ASP A 179 -2.67 6.49 29.72
CA ASP A 179 -3.88 7.09 30.29
C ASP A 179 -5.04 7.44 29.35
N ALA A 180 -5.85 6.41 29.07
CA ALA A 180 -7.29 6.51 29.28
C ALA A 180 -7.81 5.21 29.93
N ALA A 181 -8.12 5.28 31.22
CA ALA A 181 -8.66 4.17 32.00
C ALA A 181 -10.01 3.66 31.45
N PRO A 182 -10.33 2.36 31.64
CA PRO A 182 -11.40 1.69 30.92
C PRO A 182 -12.77 1.97 31.56
N THR A 183 -13.75 2.39 30.76
CA THR A 183 -15.16 2.18 31.09
C THR A 183 -15.69 1.01 30.29
N SER A 184 -15.74 -0.14 30.94
CA SER A 184 -16.40 -1.33 30.46
C SER A 184 -17.91 -1.07 30.33
N THR A 185 -18.48 -1.32 29.16
CA THR A 185 -19.87 -1.80 29.07
C THR A 185 -19.91 -2.87 27.99
N PRO A 186 -20.36 -4.10 28.30
CA PRO A 186 -20.36 -5.20 27.36
C PRO A 186 -21.57 -5.08 26.43
N ILE A 187 -21.36 -5.13 25.11
CA ILE A 187 -22.40 -5.54 24.18
C ILE A 187 -21.85 -6.69 23.34
N HIS A 188 -22.61 -7.76 23.42
CA HIS A 188 -22.45 -9.10 22.88
C HIS A 188 -22.77 -9.09 21.38
N ASP A 189 -21.80 -9.54 20.56
CA ASP A 189 -21.81 -10.36 19.31
C ASP A 189 -22.97 -10.23 18.27
N PRO A 190 -22.79 -10.60 16.96
CA PRO A 190 -21.88 -11.63 16.47
C PRO A 190 -21.00 -11.31 15.24
N GLN A 191 -19.79 -11.86 15.31
CA GLN A 191 -18.94 -12.32 14.20
C GLN A 191 -19.74 -12.99 13.06
N MET A 192 -19.49 -12.56 11.81
CA MET A 192 -19.70 -13.38 10.61
C MET A 192 -18.38 -13.49 9.85
N PRO A 193 -17.87 -14.72 9.59
CA PRO A 193 -16.70 -14.91 8.75
C PRO A 193 -17.09 -14.65 7.28
N GLY A 194 -16.41 -13.71 6.64
CA GLY A 194 -16.49 -13.52 5.20
C GLY A 194 -15.89 -14.73 4.48
N ASP A 195 -16.75 -15.67 4.11
CA ASP A 195 -16.43 -16.80 3.23
C ASP A 195 -16.14 -16.26 1.82
N ASN A 196 -14.87 -16.04 1.51
CA ASN A 196 -14.37 -15.58 0.21
C ASN A 196 -14.18 -16.73 -0.80
N ARG A 197 -15.04 -17.76 -0.73
CA ARG A 197 -15.06 -18.85 -1.70
C ARG A 197 -15.63 -18.38 -3.04
N SER A 198 -14.72 -18.15 -3.99
CA SER A 198 -15.04 -17.84 -5.39
C SER A 198 -16.07 -18.82 -5.99
N PRO A 199 -17.13 -18.33 -6.68
CA PRO A 199 -18.19 -19.18 -7.26
C PRO A 199 -17.71 -20.13 -8.36
N VAL A 200 -16.44 -20.02 -8.78
CA VAL A 200 -15.79 -20.87 -9.80
C VAL A 200 -15.63 -22.32 -9.32
N ILE A 201 -15.39 -22.55 -8.03
CA ILE A 201 -15.10 -23.90 -7.48
C ILE A 201 -16.35 -24.80 -7.50
N TRP A 202 -17.54 -24.21 -7.32
CA TRP A 202 -18.82 -24.94 -7.34
C TRP A 202 -19.21 -25.39 -8.75
N LEU A 203 -18.88 -24.59 -9.77
CA LEU A 203 -19.18 -24.94 -11.17
C LEU A 203 -18.33 -26.10 -11.67
N VAL A 204 -17.04 -26.15 -11.30
CA VAL A 204 -16.14 -27.25 -11.69
C VAL A 204 -16.53 -28.54 -10.98
N SER A 205 -16.85 -28.48 -9.69
CA SER A 205 -17.24 -29.65 -8.90
C SER A 205 -18.56 -30.28 -9.39
N GLY A 206 -19.55 -29.45 -9.77
CA GLY A 206 -20.81 -29.92 -10.34
C GLY A 206 -20.64 -30.59 -11.72
N LEU A 207 -19.75 -30.05 -12.57
CA LEU A 207 -19.49 -30.62 -13.89
C LEU A 207 -18.82 -32.00 -13.81
N VAL A 208 -17.85 -32.18 -12.90
CA VAL A 208 -17.16 -33.47 -12.70
C VAL A 208 -18.13 -34.53 -12.20
N LEU A 209 -19.05 -34.18 -11.28
CA LEU A 209 -20.05 -35.11 -10.77
C LEU A 209 -21.02 -35.57 -11.87
N LEU A 210 -21.48 -34.63 -12.69
CA LEU A 210 -22.39 -34.92 -13.82
C LEU A 210 -21.72 -35.81 -14.88
N LEU A 211 -20.46 -35.55 -15.20
CA LEU A 211 -19.70 -36.39 -16.14
C LEU A 211 -19.46 -37.80 -15.59
N GLY A 212 -19.18 -37.93 -14.28
CA GLY A 212 -19.05 -39.22 -13.61
C GLY A 212 -20.34 -40.04 -13.63
N ILE A 213 -21.48 -39.41 -13.32
CA ILE A 213 -22.79 -40.06 -13.37
C ILE A 213 -23.15 -40.47 -14.81
N PHE A 214 -22.86 -39.62 -15.79
CA PHE A 214 -23.08 -39.93 -17.20
C PHE A 214 -22.24 -41.12 -17.67
N ALA A 215 -20.95 -41.15 -17.35
CA ALA A 215 -20.06 -42.27 -17.67
C ALA A 215 -20.53 -43.58 -17.03
N TRP A 216 -20.96 -43.54 -15.76
CA TRP A 216 -21.51 -44.70 -15.06
C TRP A 216 -22.78 -45.22 -15.72
N MET A 217 -23.72 -44.34 -16.10
CA MET A 217 -24.95 -44.74 -16.79
C MET A 217 -24.67 -45.37 -18.16
N VAL A 218 -23.69 -44.86 -18.91
CA VAL A 218 -23.28 -45.44 -20.20
C VAL A 218 -22.63 -46.81 -20.00
N GLN A 219 -21.85 -46.99 -18.94
CA GLN A 219 -21.19 -48.27 -18.64
C GLN A 219 -22.20 -49.34 -18.18
N LYS A 220 -23.19 -48.95 -17.38
CA LYS A 220 -24.28 -49.85 -16.94
C LYS A 220 -25.24 -50.27 -18.05
N ARG A 221 -25.26 -49.55 -19.18
CA ARG A 221 -26.07 -49.89 -20.36
C ARG A 221 -25.39 -50.88 -21.32
N LYS A 222 -24.08 -51.12 -21.13
CA LYS A 222 -23.28 -52.02 -21.97
C LYS A 222 -23.10 -53.43 -21.37
N HIS A 223 -23.60 -53.64 -20.14
CA HIS A 223 -23.70 -54.93 -19.46
C HIS A 223 -25.16 -55.25 -19.20
#